data_AF-A0A2E6GQR4-F1
#
_entry.id   AF-A0A2E6GQR4-F1
#
_cell.length_a   1.000
_cell.length_b   1.000
_cell.length_c   1.000
_cell.angle_alpha   90.00
_cell.angle_beta   90.00
_cell.angle_gamma   90.00
#
_symmetry.space_group_name_H-M   'P 1'
#
loop_
_entity.id
_entity.type
_entity.pdbx_description
1 polymer ?
#
loop_
_entity_poly.entity_id
_entity_poly.type
_entity_poly.pdbx_seq_one_letter_code
_entity_poly.pdbx_strand_id
1 'polypeptide(L)'
;MRTPRKIGGLDADFTPHAGVSLGNVLTQASVGFTVRVGGNLRNHDDYGPPRIRPSLPGSDYFVRSDGLSWYLFFGADGRGVLHNIFLDGNTFSSSHSVSKKPFVGDIQGGVAVIWGRTRLAYTHIFRTKEFDSQDDTDQFGSVSLSFIF
;
A
#
# COMPACT_ATOMS: atom_id res chain seq x y z
N MET A 1 -9.68 14.51 3.79
CA MET A 1 -10.09 14.90 5.16
C MET A 1 -10.16 13.63 5.99
N ARG A 2 -9.23 13.41 6.93
CA ARG A 2 -9.24 12.24 7.84
C ARG A 2 -10.18 12.57 9.00
N THR A 3 -11.16 11.71 9.29
CA THR A 3 -12.05 11.90 10.44
C THR A 3 -11.75 10.83 11.49
N PRO A 4 -10.83 11.09 12.43
CA PRO A 4 -10.53 10.13 13.48
C PRO A 4 -11.72 9.97 14.43
N ARG A 5 -12.11 8.73 14.73
CA ARG A 5 -13.15 8.41 15.72
C ARG A 5 -12.56 7.58 16.85
N LYS A 6 -12.91 7.92 18.10
CA LYS A 6 -12.62 7.10 19.27
C LYS A 6 -13.64 5.97 19.36
N ILE A 7 -13.17 4.73 19.39
CA ILE A 7 -13.99 3.54 19.61
C ILE A 7 -13.40 2.79 20.81
N GLY A 8 -14.07 2.84 21.97
CA GLY A 8 -13.67 2.07 23.15
C GLY A 8 -12.25 2.32 23.66
N GLY A 9 -11.71 3.53 23.51
CA GLY A 9 -10.34 3.89 23.90
C GLY A 9 -9.27 3.70 22.81
N LEU A 10 -9.65 3.15 21.66
CA LEU A 10 -8.82 3.08 20.46
C LEU A 10 -9.13 4.24 19.51
N ASP A 11 -8.11 4.72 18.81
CA ASP A 11 -8.27 5.65 17.71
C ASP A 11 -8.45 4.84 16.41
N ALA A 12 -9.28 5.35 15.49
CA ALA A 12 -9.44 4.77 14.16
C ALA A 12 -9.49 5.86 13.09
N ASP A 13 -8.90 5.60 11.92
CA ASP A 13 -9.01 6.46 10.74
C ASP A 13 -9.32 5.69 9.46
N PHE A 14 -9.92 6.41 8.52
CA PHE A 14 -10.19 5.96 7.16
C PHE A 14 -9.55 6.98 6.20
N THR A 15 -8.74 6.47 5.29
CA THR A 15 -8.02 7.27 4.28
C THR A 15 -8.34 6.71 2.89
N PRO A 16 -9.23 7.33 2.12
CA PRO A 16 -9.40 7.01 0.71
C PRO A 16 -8.25 7.61 -0.10
N HIS A 17 -7.91 6.98 -1.21
CA HIS A 17 -6.84 7.45 -2.09
C HIS A 17 -7.09 7.08 -3.55
N ALA A 18 -6.51 7.85 -4.46
CA ALA A 18 -6.53 7.62 -5.89
C ALA A 18 -5.18 8.03 -6.48
N GLY A 19 -4.78 7.40 -7.58
CA GLY A 19 -3.50 7.61 -8.22
C GLY A 19 -3.57 7.37 -9.72
N VAL A 20 -2.66 8.01 -10.45
CA VAL A 20 -2.47 7.80 -11.89
C VAL A 20 -0.98 7.72 -12.15
N SER A 21 -0.57 6.84 -13.07
CA SER A 21 0.78 6.77 -13.60
C SER A 21 0.68 6.85 -15.11
N LEU A 22 1.46 7.72 -15.74
CA LEU A 22 1.52 7.90 -17.18
C LEU A 22 2.98 7.74 -17.61
N GLY A 23 3.23 6.84 -18.55
CA GLY A 23 4.58 6.59 -19.02
C GLY A 23 4.68 5.39 -19.96
N ASN A 24 5.86 5.23 -20.55
CA ASN A 24 6.18 4.13 -21.45
C ASN A 24 6.39 2.79 -20.73
N VAL A 25 6.69 2.80 -19.41
CA VAL A 25 6.82 1.56 -18.63
C VAL A 25 5.46 1.11 -18.10
N LEU A 26 4.70 2.05 -17.54
CA LEU A 26 3.42 1.78 -16.88
C LEU A 26 2.49 2.97 -17.10
N THR A 27 1.32 2.69 -17.68
CA THR A 27 0.19 3.62 -17.75
C THR A 27 -1.01 2.97 -17.06
N GLN A 28 -1.44 3.55 -15.94
CA GLN A 28 -2.55 3.01 -15.14
C GLN A 28 -3.24 4.11 -14.32
N ALA A 29 -4.44 3.78 -13.84
CA ALA A 29 -5.12 4.50 -12.77
C ALA A 29 -5.42 3.54 -11.61
N SER A 30 -5.43 4.05 -10.38
CA SER A 30 -5.71 3.27 -9.18
C SER A 30 -6.64 4.03 -8.24
N VAL A 31 -7.54 3.31 -7.58
CA VAL A 31 -8.38 3.83 -6.51
C VAL A 31 -8.41 2.83 -5.36
N GLY A 32 -8.45 3.32 -4.13
CA GLY A 32 -8.41 2.45 -2.97
C GLY A 32 -8.70 3.19 -1.69
N PHE A 33 -8.60 2.45 -0.59
CA PHE A 33 -8.72 3.00 0.74
C PHE A 33 -7.85 2.26 1.74
N THR A 34 -7.68 2.89 2.91
CA THR A 34 -6.98 2.34 4.05
C THR A 34 -7.79 2.61 5.30
N VAL A 35 -7.91 1.59 6.14
CA VAL A 35 -8.43 1.71 7.50
C VAL A 35 -7.28 1.44 8.46
N ARG A 36 -7.19 2.23 9.53
CA ARG A 36 -6.26 1.98 10.63
C ARG A 36 -7.00 2.03 11.96
N VAL A 37 -6.60 1.16 12.89
CA VAL A 37 -7.14 1.09 14.25
C VAL A 37 -6.02 0.79 15.22
N GLY A 38 -5.97 1.47 16.36
CA GLY A 38 -4.91 1.25 17.33
C GLY A 38 -4.86 2.22 18.51
N GLY A 39 -3.78 2.13 19.27
CA GLY A 39 -3.53 2.95 20.45
C GLY A 39 -2.66 4.16 20.13
N ASN A 40 -3.14 5.35 20.50
CA ASN A 40 -2.43 6.63 20.32
C ASN A 40 -2.18 7.03 18.85
N LEU A 41 -3.10 6.75 17.91
CA LEU A 41 -2.93 7.26 16.52
C LEU A 41 -3.04 8.79 16.44
N ARG A 42 -3.74 9.42 17.38
CA ARG A 42 -4.09 10.85 17.32
C ARG A 42 -2.89 11.81 17.40
N ASN A 43 -1.73 11.34 17.84
CA ASN A 43 -0.51 12.16 17.93
C ASN A 43 0.44 11.98 16.72
N HIS A 44 0.06 11.15 15.74
CA HIS A 44 0.96 10.66 14.70
C HIS A 44 0.38 10.93 13.31
N ASP A 45 0.83 12.03 12.69
CA ASP A 45 0.59 12.37 11.27
C ASP A 45 1.40 11.47 10.32
N ASP A 46 1.39 10.17 10.58
CA ASP A 46 2.06 9.18 9.76
C ASP A 46 1.16 8.90 8.55
N TYR A 47 1.68 9.02 7.31
CA TYR A 47 0.91 8.68 6.10
C TYR A 47 0.77 7.16 5.87
N GLY A 48 0.70 6.40 6.96
CA GLY A 48 0.57 4.95 6.94
C GLY A 48 1.89 4.23 6.70
N PRO A 49 1.87 2.89 6.82
CA PRO A 49 3.05 2.05 6.65
C PRO A 49 3.55 2.10 5.20
N PRO A 50 4.86 1.93 4.97
CA PRO A 50 5.43 1.89 3.63
C PRO A 50 4.76 0.80 2.80
N ARG A 51 4.40 1.15 1.57
CA ARG A 51 3.79 0.22 0.62
C ARG A 51 4.78 -0.23 -0.42
N ILE A 52 4.61 -1.47 -0.87
CA ILE A 52 5.42 -2.04 -1.94
C ILE A 52 4.87 -1.52 -3.28
N ARG A 53 5.76 -0.92 -4.07
CA ARG A 53 5.45 -0.35 -5.38
C ARG A 53 4.87 -1.41 -6.33
N PRO A 54 4.02 -1.03 -7.30
CA PRO A 54 3.71 0.34 -7.75
C PRO A 54 2.53 1.00 -7.02
N SER A 55 2.07 0.47 -5.88
CA SER A 55 1.02 1.12 -5.09
C SER A 55 1.47 2.49 -4.56
N LEU A 56 0.51 3.38 -4.27
CA LEU A 56 0.76 4.71 -3.70
C LEU A 56 1.67 4.57 -2.48
N PRO A 57 2.83 5.25 -2.44
CA PRO A 57 3.75 5.10 -1.33
C PRO A 57 3.05 5.51 -0.02
N GLY A 58 3.04 4.63 0.97
CA GLY A 58 2.87 5.07 2.36
C GLY A 58 4.11 5.84 2.79
N SER A 59 4.00 6.80 3.71
CA SER A 59 5.18 7.55 4.13
C SER A 59 6.06 6.73 5.07
N ASP A 60 7.35 6.78 4.83
CA ASP A 60 8.34 6.41 5.85
C ASP A 60 8.37 7.40 7.02
N TYR A 61 7.70 8.55 6.87
CA TYR A 61 7.50 9.51 7.95
C TYR A 61 6.63 8.91 9.06
N PHE A 62 7.16 8.97 10.28
CA PHE A 62 6.40 8.77 11.51
C PHE A 62 6.75 9.88 12.51
N VAL A 63 5.83 10.24 13.40
CA VAL A 63 6.13 11.19 14.48
C VAL A 63 6.68 10.43 15.69
N ARG A 64 7.61 11.07 16.40
CA ARG A 64 8.19 10.49 17.63
C ARG A 64 7.06 10.33 18.67
N SER A 65 6.99 9.16 19.30
CA SER A 65 5.97 8.87 20.30
C SER A 65 6.57 8.99 21.70
N ASP A 66 5.98 9.80 22.57
CA ASP A 66 6.36 9.91 23.99
C ASP A 66 5.98 8.65 24.80
N GLY A 67 5.34 7.67 24.17
CA GLY A 67 5.00 6.35 24.72
C GLY A 67 4.86 5.27 23.64
N LEU A 68 4.36 4.09 23.99
CA LEU A 68 4.07 3.03 23.03
C LEU A 68 2.85 3.41 22.16
N SER A 69 3.04 3.46 20.85
CA SER A 69 1.96 3.57 19.88
C SER A 69 1.96 2.35 18.97
N TRP A 70 0.78 1.91 18.56
CA TRP A 70 0.64 0.79 17.66
C TRP A 70 -0.64 0.95 16.85
N TYR A 71 -0.65 0.36 15.66
CA TYR A 71 -1.85 0.26 14.87
C TYR A 71 -1.85 -0.99 13.99
N LEU A 72 -3.05 -1.53 13.80
CA LEU A 72 -3.36 -2.44 12.71
C LEU A 72 -3.85 -1.61 11.54
N PHE A 73 -3.54 -2.06 10.33
CA PHE A 73 -4.03 -1.43 9.12
C PHE A 73 -4.53 -2.48 8.13
N PHE A 74 -5.52 -2.08 7.35
CA PHE A 74 -6.08 -2.83 6.24
C PHE A 74 -6.28 -1.88 5.06
N GLY A 75 -6.00 -2.33 3.85
CA GLY A 75 -6.26 -1.56 2.64
C GLY A 75 -6.70 -2.44 1.50
N ALA A 76 -7.48 -1.85 0.60
CA ALA A 76 -7.89 -2.47 -0.64
C ALA A 76 -7.71 -1.46 -1.77
N ASP A 77 -7.19 -1.93 -2.90
CA ASP A 77 -6.80 -1.12 -4.04
C ASP A 77 -7.24 -1.82 -5.33
N GLY A 78 -7.88 -1.08 -6.23
CA GLY A 78 -8.20 -1.50 -7.59
C GLY A 78 -7.38 -0.70 -8.59
N ARG A 79 -6.78 -1.39 -9.58
CA ARG A 79 -5.92 -0.81 -10.62
C ARG A 79 -6.48 -1.10 -11.99
N GLY A 80 -6.65 -0.07 -12.81
CA GLY A 80 -6.92 -0.16 -14.24
C GLY A 80 -5.64 0.03 -15.03
N VAL A 81 -5.11 -1.04 -15.63
CA VAL A 81 -3.80 -1.05 -16.30
C VAL A 81 -3.99 -0.96 -17.81
N LEU A 82 -3.65 0.18 -18.38
CA LEU A 82 -3.69 0.40 -19.83
C LEU A 82 -2.43 -0.16 -20.49
N HIS A 83 -1.27 0.19 -19.95
CA HIS A 83 0.02 -0.25 -20.47
C HIS A 83 0.93 -0.73 -19.35
N ASN A 84 1.58 -1.87 -19.56
CA ASN A 84 2.66 -2.39 -18.74
C ASN A 84 3.66 -3.08 -19.66
N ILE A 85 4.81 -2.46 -19.89
CA ILE A 85 5.83 -2.95 -20.83
C ILE A 85 6.34 -4.36 -20.47
N PHE A 86 6.28 -4.74 -19.18
CA PHE A 86 6.69 -6.07 -18.73
C PHE A 86 5.72 -7.18 -19.18
N LEU A 87 4.48 -6.83 -19.51
CA LEU A 87 3.44 -7.76 -19.97
C LEU A 87 3.14 -7.58 -21.46
N ASP A 88 3.13 -6.33 -21.93
CA ASP A 88 2.76 -5.96 -23.30
C ASP A 88 3.92 -6.09 -24.29
N GLY A 89 5.17 -6.21 -23.81
CA GLY A 89 6.37 -6.20 -24.66
C GLY A 89 6.80 -4.78 -25.07
N ASN A 90 7.82 -4.70 -25.93
CA ASN A 90 8.44 -3.44 -26.33
C ASN A 90 7.49 -2.56 -27.16
N THR A 91 7.46 -1.26 -26.85
CA THR A 91 6.59 -0.27 -27.49
C THR A 91 6.89 -0.08 -28.99
N PHE A 92 8.15 -0.24 -29.42
CA PHE A 92 8.59 0.12 -30.78
C PHE A 92 8.96 -1.08 -31.65
N SER A 93 8.93 -2.31 -31.12
CA SER A 93 9.27 -3.52 -31.85
C SER A 93 8.50 -4.70 -31.30
N SER A 94 8.13 -5.64 -32.16
CA SER A 94 7.49 -6.88 -31.71
C SER A 94 8.45 -7.67 -30.81
N SER A 95 7.98 -7.99 -29.61
CA SER A 95 8.68 -8.83 -28.65
C SER A 95 7.71 -9.81 -27.97
N HIS A 96 8.23 -10.63 -27.07
CA HIS A 96 7.39 -11.48 -26.23
C HIS A 96 6.40 -10.65 -25.41
N SER A 97 5.15 -11.09 -25.34
CA SER A 97 4.07 -10.48 -24.57
C SER A 97 3.07 -11.53 -24.11
N VAL A 98 2.29 -11.20 -23.09
CA VAL A 98 1.24 -12.04 -22.50
C VAL A 98 -0.10 -11.30 -22.47
N SER A 99 -1.20 -12.06 -22.43
CA SER A 99 -2.54 -11.48 -22.30
C SER A 99 -2.76 -10.91 -20.89
N LYS A 100 -2.61 -9.59 -20.74
CA LYS A 100 -2.75 -8.86 -19.49
C LYS A 100 -4.23 -8.71 -19.08
N LYS A 101 -4.49 -8.75 -17.76
CA LYS A 101 -5.77 -8.34 -17.17
C LYS A 101 -5.84 -6.81 -17.10
N PRO A 102 -6.88 -6.16 -17.68
CA PRO A 102 -7.01 -4.71 -17.60
C PRO A 102 -7.32 -4.20 -16.18
N PHE A 103 -7.79 -5.09 -15.30
CA PHE A 103 -8.08 -4.77 -13.90
C PHE A 103 -7.34 -5.72 -12.97
N VAL A 104 -6.65 -5.14 -11.97
CA VAL A 104 -5.93 -5.88 -10.93
C VAL A 104 -6.35 -5.36 -9.56
N GLY A 105 -6.64 -6.27 -8.63
CA GLY A 105 -6.97 -5.95 -7.25
C GLY A 105 -5.81 -6.28 -6.31
N ASP A 106 -5.58 -5.42 -5.32
CA ASP A 106 -4.67 -5.63 -4.22
C ASP A 106 -5.43 -5.54 -2.89
N ILE A 107 -5.14 -6.46 -1.97
CA ILE A 107 -5.56 -6.38 -0.57
C ILE A 107 -4.29 -6.40 0.27
N GLN A 108 -4.21 -5.51 1.26
CA GLN A 108 -3.09 -5.45 2.16
C GLN A 108 -3.52 -5.33 3.61
N GLY A 109 -2.68 -5.83 4.50
CA GLY A 109 -2.86 -5.67 5.92
C GLY A 109 -1.56 -5.81 6.68
N GLY A 110 -1.55 -5.34 7.91
CA GLY A 110 -0.37 -5.46 8.74
C GLY A 110 -0.48 -4.74 10.07
N VAL A 111 0.67 -4.65 10.73
CA VAL A 111 0.83 -4.07 12.05
C VAL A 111 2.04 -3.17 12.07
N ALA A 112 1.94 -2.05 12.78
CA ALA A 112 3.07 -1.20 13.11
C ALA A 112 3.10 -0.92 14.61
N VAL A 113 4.31 -0.89 15.16
CA VAL A 113 4.58 -0.55 16.55
C VAL A 113 5.66 0.54 16.56
N ILE A 114 5.43 1.58 17.34
CA ILE A 114 6.27 2.76 17.46
C ILE A 114 6.62 2.95 18.93
N TRP A 115 7.92 3.09 19.23
CA TRP A 115 8.42 3.37 20.57
C TRP A 115 9.56 4.38 20.51
N GLY A 116 9.36 5.54 21.13
CA GLY A 116 10.34 6.62 21.07
C GLY A 116 10.62 7.05 19.63
N ARG A 117 11.84 6.75 19.15
CA ARG A 117 12.35 7.11 17.81
C ARG A 117 12.34 5.96 16.81
N THR A 118 11.77 4.82 17.18
CA THR A 118 11.84 3.58 16.38
C THR A 118 10.45 3.14 15.98
N ARG A 119 10.32 2.67 14.74
CA ARG A 119 9.11 2.03 14.21
C ARG A 119 9.46 0.69 13.61
N LEU A 120 8.75 -0.36 14.02
CA LEU A 120 8.77 -1.67 13.37
C LEU A 120 7.41 -1.91 12.74
N ALA A 121 7.38 -2.28 11.46
CA ALA A 121 6.15 -2.61 10.77
C ALA A 121 6.29 -3.89 9.95
N TYR A 122 5.22 -4.68 9.96
CA TYR A 122 5.02 -5.81 9.07
C TYR A 122 3.83 -5.53 8.17
N THR A 123 4.00 -5.76 6.87
CA THR A 123 2.96 -5.61 5.85
C THR A 123 2.88 -6.90 5.06
N HIS A 124 1.66 -7.37 4.78
CA HIS A 124 1.39 -8.48 3.88
C HIS A 124 0.41 -8.04 2.79
N ILE A 125 0.65 -8.48 1.57
CA ILE A 125 -0.10 -8.06 0.38
C ILE A 125 -0.48 -9.30 -0.41
N PHE A 126 -1.74 -9.34 -0.85
CA PHE A 126 -2.28 -10.27 -1.81
C PHE A 126 -2.69 -9.50 -3.06
N ARG A 127 -2.33 -10.02 -4.23
CA ARG A 127 -2.57 -9.40 -5.53
C ARG A 127 -3.19 -10.40 -6.48
N THR A 128 -4.30 -10.02 -7.11
CA THR A 128 -4.93 -10.84 -8.14
C THR A 128 -4.01 -10.99 -9.36
N LYS A 129 -4.23 -12.02 -10.17
CA LYS A 129 -3.46 -12.26 -11.41
C LYS A 129 -3.39 -11.01 -12.29
N GLU A 130 -2.20 -10.70 -12.79
CA GLU A 130 -1.95 -9.57 -13.69
C GLU A 130 -2.08 -9.98 -15.18
N PHE A 131 -2.03 -11.27 -15.49
CA PHE A 131 -2.18 -11.83 -16.84
C PHE A 131 -2.76 -13.25 -16.83
N ASP A 132 -3.28 -13.71 -17.97
CA ASP A 132 -4.08 -14.94 -18.09
C ASP A 132 -3.28 -16.23 -17.82
N SER A 133 -2.04 -16.28 -18.30
CA SER A 133 -1.16 -17.46 -18.15
C SER A 133 -0.42 -17.50 -16.80
N GLN A 134 -0.81 -16.66 -15.84
CA GLN A 134 -0.26 -16.68 -14.49
C GLN A 134 -0.88 -17.86 -13.71
N ASP A 135 -0.05 -18.71 -13.10
CA ASP A 135 -0.52 -19.92 -12.42
C ASP A 135 -1.39 -19.58 -11.19
N ASP A 136 -0.91 -18.68 -10.33
CA ASP A 136 -1.56 -18.30 -9.08
C ASP A 136 -1.50 -16.79 -8.80
N THR A 137 -2.29 -16.32 -7.83
CA THR A 137 -2.22 -14.95 -7.33
C THR A 137 -0.91 -14.68 -6.60
N ASP A 138 -0.41 -13.45 -6.68
CA ASP A 138 0.81 -13.08 -5.98
C ASP A 138 0.55 -12.75 -4.51
N GLN A 139 1.46 -13.17 -3.64
CA GLN A 139 1.47 -12.81 -2.23
C GLN A 139 2.88 -12.48 -1.78
N PHE A 140 3.04 -11.43 -0.98
CA PHE A 140 4.35 -11.02 -0.49
C PHE A 140 4.24 -10.22 0.80
N GLY A 141 5.29 -10.32 1.61
CA GLY A 141 5.41 -9.64 2.90
C GLY A 141 6.65 -8.76 2.97
N SER A 142 6.60 -7.76 3.83
CA SER A 142 7.75 -6.92 4.16
C SER A 142 7.79 -6.63 5.65
N VAL A 143 9.00 -6.66 6.20
CA VAL A 143 9.33 -6.16 7.53
C VAL A 143 10.19 -4.93 7.36
N SER A 144 9.84 -3.85 8.04
CA SER A 144 10.58 -2.58 8.00
C SER A 144 10.90 -2.09 9.40
N LEU A 145 12.14 -1.66 9.60
CA LEU A 145 12.61 -0.99 10.80
C LEU A 145 13.02 0.43 10.41
N SER A 146 12.39 1.44 11.00
CA SER A 146 12.66 2.85 10.75
C SER A 146 13.12 3.53 12.03
N PHE A 147 14.06 4.47 11.91
CA PHE A 147 14.58 5.27 13.01
C PHE A 147 14.72 6.74 12.61
N ILE A 148 14.31 7.66 13.50
CA ILE A 148 14.45 9.11 13.28
C ILE A 148 15.59 9.64 14.15
N PHE A 149 16.58 10.28 13.51
CA PHE A 149 17.79 10.82 14.16
C PHE A 149 17.68 12.30 14.51
#